data_AF-A0A7V3T260-F1
#
_entry.id   AF-A0A7V3T260-F1
#
_cell.length_a   1.000
_cell.length_b   1.000
_cell.length_c   1.000
_cell.angle_alpha   90.00
_cell.angle_beta   90.00
_cell.angle_gamma   90.00
#
_symmetry.space_group_name_H-M   'P 1'
#
loop_
_entity.id
_entity.type
_entity.pdbx_description
1 polymer ?
#
loop_
_entity_poly.entity_id
_entity_poly.type
_entity_poly.pdbx_seq_one_letter_code
_entity_poly.pdbx_strand_id
1 'polypeptide(L)' 'MFLYNRFSDYLKNRYGERVYKLPINIPSGCPNRDGRLGIRGCIFCGEEGAG' A
#
# COMPACT_ATOMS: atom_id res chain seq x y z
N MET A 1 -1.10 -20.09 22.59
CA MET A 1 -0.14 -19.81 21.51
C MET A 1 -0.91 -19.16 20.37
N PHE A 2 -0.66 -17.89 20.04
CA PHE A 2 -1.25 -17.31 18.82
C PHE A 2 -0.45 -17.78 17.62
N LEU A 3 -1.14 -18.35 16.62
CA LEU A 3 -0.50 -18.91 15.42
C LEU A 3 0.06 -17.80 14.49
N TYR A 4 -0.43 -16.57 14.63
CA TYR A 4 -0.07 -15.43 13.79
C TYR A 4 0.19 -14.17 14.61
N ASN A 5 1.22 -13.42 14.21
CA ASN A 5 1.48 -12.08 14.73
C ASN A 5 0.65 -11.06 13.97
N ARG A 6 -0.55 -10.76 14.49
CA ARG A 6 -1.39 -9.72 13.91
C ARG A 6 -0.71 -8.37 14.08
N PHE A 7 -0.37 -7.73 12.96
CA PHE A 7 0.39 -6.48 12.96
C PHE A 7 -0.30 -5.36 13.76
N SER A 8 -1.64 -5.30 13.77
CA SER A 8 -2.38 -4.32 14.59
C SER A 8 -2.15 -4.49 16.09
N ASP A 9 -1.94 -5.72 16.56
CA ASP A 9 -1.69 -5.99 17.98
C ASP A 9 -0.28 -5.56 18.36
N TYR A 10 0.70 -5.89 17.52
CA TYR A 10 2.07 -5.42 17.69
C TYR A 10 2.12 -3.88 17.76
N LEU A 11 1.44 -3.20 16.83
CA LEU A 11 1.38 -1.74 16.80
C LEU A 11 0.71 -1.18 18.06
N LYS A 12 -0.44 -1.73 18.47
CA LYS A 12 -1.12 -1.30 19.70
C LYS A 12 -0.24 -1.47 20.94
N ASN A 13 0.49 -2.58 21.04
CA ASN A 13 1.40 -2.83 22.15
C ASN A 13 2.61 -1.90 22.14
N ARG A 14 3.13 -1.55 20.96
CA ARG A 14 4.29 -0.66 20.80
C ARG A 14 3.96 0.80 21.09
N TYR A 15 2.80 1.29 20.63
CA TYR A 15 2.46 2.71 20.66
C TYR A 15 1.41 3.06 21.74
N GLY A 16 0.83 2.07 22.43
CA GLY A 16 -0.15 2.28 23.50
C GLY A 16 -1.56 2.61 23.00
N GLU A 17 -1.75 2.78 21.70
CA GLU A 17 -3.01 3.19 21.08
C GLU A 17 -3.26 2.49 19.73
N ARG A 18 -4.47 2.64 19.20
CA ARG A 18 -4.82 2.06 17.91
C ARG A 18 -4.16 2.86 16.79
N VAL A 19 -3.25 2.21 16.07
CA VAL A 19 -2.59 2.79 14.89
C VAL A 19 -3.45 2.59 13.64
N TYR A 20 -3.63 3.67 12.88
CA TYR A 20 -4.32 3.65 11.58
C TYR A 20 -3.33 3.83 10.44
N LYS A 21 -3.56 3.14 9.32
CA LYS A 21 -2.82 3.38 8.08
C LYS A 21 -3.40 4.62 7.43
N LEU A 22 -2.58 5.65 7.25
CA LEU A 22 -2.94 6.83 6.47
C LEU A 22 -2.40 6.63 5.05
N PRO A 23 -3.24 6.32 4.05
CA PRO A 23 -2.79 6.30 2.67
C PRO A 23 -2.41 7.73 2.25
N ILE A 24 -1.22 7.88 1.68
CA ILE A 24 -0.74 9.15 1.15
C ILE A 24 -0.49 8.94 -0.34
N ASN A 25 -1.22 9.67 -1.18
CA ASN A 25 -0.95 9.72 -2.60
C ASN A 25 0.17 10.75 -2.85
N ILE A 26 1.20 10.33 -3.58
CA ILE A 26 2.28 11.19 -4.01
C ILE A 26 2.08 11.42 -5.50
N PRO A 27 2.18 12.67 -6.02
CA PRO A 27 2.02 12.99 -7.44
C PRO A 27 3.21 12.45 -8.26
N SER A 28 3.27 11.12 -8.36
CA SER A 28 4.30 10.35 -9.03
C SER A 28 3.64 9.60 -10.19
N GLY A 29 4.29 9.65 -11.36
CA GLY A 29 3.85 8.88 -12.51
C GLY A 29 4.08 7.38 -12.31
N CYS A 30 3.34 6.56 -13.06
CA CYS A 30 3.54 5.11 -13.07
C CYS A 30 4.36 4.71 -14.30
N PRO A 31 5.56 4.11 -14.14
CA PRO A 31 6.42 3.74 -15.27
C PRO A 31 5.80 2.67 -16.18
N ASN A 32 4.81 1.93 -15.67
CA ASN A 32 4.08 0.92 -16.42
C ASN A 32 2.91 1.51 -17.23
N ARG A 33 2.63 2.80 -17.07
CA ARG A 33 1.59 3.55 -17.81
C ARG A 33 2.17 4.71 -18.64
N ASP A 34 3.24 5.33 -18.19
CA ASP A 34 3.84 6.53 -18.82
C ASP A 34 4.69 6.22 -20.08
N GLY A 35 4.80 4.95 -20.49
CA GLY A 35 5.56 4.51 -21.65
C GLY A 35 7.02 4.14 -21.38
N ARG A 36 7.53 4.33 -20.15
CA ARG A 36 8.93 4.03 -19.83
C ARG A 36 9.21 2.53 -19.71
N LEU A 37 8.36 1.81 -19.00
CA LEU A 37 8.41 0.35 -18.85
C LEU A 37 7.20 -0.36 -19.46
N GLY A 38 6.11 0.38 -19.69
CA GLY A 38 4.90 -0.12 -20.32
C GLY A 38 3.88 0.99 -20.56
N ILE A 39 2.80 0.63 -21.26
CA ILE A 39 1.73 1.57 -21.64
C ILE A 39 0.34 1.19 -21.11
N ARG A 40 0.19 0.00 -20.50
CA ARG A 40 -1.13 -0.55 -20.11
C ARG A 40 -1.38 -0.59 -18.60
N GLY A 41 -0.35 -0.39 -17.79
CA GLY A 41 -0.37 -0.63 -16.35
C GLY A 41 -0.13 -2.09 -15.97
N CYS A 42 -0.09 -2.37 -14.66
CA CYS A 42 0.09 -3.72 -14.13
C CYS A 42 -1.22 -4.52 -14.25
N ILE A 43 -1.11 -5.85 -14.45
CA ILE A 43 -2.28 -6.75 -14.54
C ILE A 43 -3.17 -6.78 -13.29
N PHE A 44 -2.65 -6.33 -12.15
CA PHE A 44 -3.33 -6.29 -10.86
C PHE A 44 -3.79 -4.89 -10.46
N CYS A 45 -3.46 -3.86 -11.23
CA CYS A 45 -3.90 -2.49 -10.96
C CYS A 45 -5.25 -2.23 -11.63
N GLY A 46 -6.10 -1.43 -10.97
CA GLY A 46 -7.25 -0.79 -11.62
C GLY A 46 -6.82 0.17 -12.71
N GLU A 47 -7.75 0.60 -13.56
CA GLU A 47 -7.47 1.52 -14.67
C GLU A 47 -6.86 2.84 -14.19
N GLU A 48 -7.32 3.33 -13.04
CA GLU A 48 -6.84 4.52 -12.34
C GLU A 48 -5.42 4.37 -11.75
N GLY A 49 -4.88 3.15 -11.64
CA GLY A 49 -3.58 2.88 -11.01
C GLY A 49 -3.67 2.64 -9.49
N ALA A 50 -2.53 2.73 -8.81
CA ALA A 50 -2.45 2.61 -7.35
C ALA A 50 -2.01 3.96 -6.79
N GLY A 51 -2.94 4.70 -6.19
CA GLY A 51 -2.73 6.03 -5.63
C GLY A 51 -4.03 6.61 -5.09
#